data_AF-A0AAU7MSF5-F1
#
_entry.id   AF-A0AAU7MSF5-F1
#
_cell.length_a   1.000
_cell.length_b   1.000
_cell.length_c   1.000
_cell.angle_alpha   90.00
_cell.angle_beta   90.00
_cell.angle_gamma   90.00
#
_symmetry.space_group_name_H-M   'P 1'
#
loop_
_entity.id
_entity.type
_entity.pdbx_description
1 polymer ?
#
loop_
_entity_poly.entity_id
_entity_poly.type
_entity_poly.pdbx_seq_one_letter_code
_entity_poly.pdbx_strand_id
1 'polypeptide(L)'
;MLAFLVQRISQAFLVMFVISVIAFAIQDGLGDPLQEMVGMSVSEEEREAIRDELGLNDPMVVQYLRFAGNALQGDLGNSYFYSKPTLEVIAEHLPATLELVIGASLIIVFLSVPIGVYAAIRPQAWLSKFFMGVSTVGISIPVFLTAIVLIQLFSIGVTVSWFPSDTGWGQWLNEFFSTEGGLPSYGRGDELTHLFGTWESGFFSSGGLMHLILPSVSLASIMLPLFIRLIRAEMMEVLQSDYVRYARAKGLSAGRINFLHALKNTMLPVITVGGVQIGIMVAYTILTETVFQWPGVGLMFLEAITRSDIPLIVAYLMVVGLIFVITNTLVDLIYGLVNPTVKLTGKKA
;
A
#
# COMPACT_ATOMS: atom_id res chain seq x y z
N MET A 1 -6.63 23.08 18.03
CA MET A 1 -5.89 21.81 17.99
C MET A 1 -6.53 20.77 18.89
N LEU A 2 -6.76 21.04 20.18
CA LEU A 2 -7.41 20.08 21.09
C LEU A 2 -8.80 19.60 20.63
N ALA A 3 -9.71 20.50 20.27
CA ALA A 3 -11.04 20.13 19.76
C ALA A 3 -11.00 19.28 18.48
N PHE A 4 -10.03 19.56 17.60
CA PHE A 4 -9.79 18.76 16.40
C PHE A 4 -9.29 17.35 16.75
N LEU A 5 -8.32 17.25 17.67
CA LEU A 5 -7.82 15.95 18.15
C LEU A 5 -8.92 15.13 18.81
N VAL A 6 -9.75 15.73 19.66
CA VAL A 6 -10.89 15.05 20.30
C VAL A 6 -11.89 14.55 19.25
N GLN A 7 -12.21 15.37 18.25
CA GLN A 7 -13.09 14.96 17.16
C GLN A 7 -12.50 13.78 16.37
N ARG A 8 -11.20 13.83 16.05
CA ARG A 8 -10.50 12.75 15.34
C ARG A 8 -10.42 11.46 16.14
N ILE A 9 -10.13 11.53 17.43
CA ILE A 9 -10.13 10.36 18.33
C ILE A 9 -11.53 9.76 18.44
N SER A 10 -12.58 10.58 18.51
CA SER A 10 -13.96 10.10 18.56
C SER A 10 -14.36 9.40 17.25
N GLN A 11 -13.98 9.98 16.10
CA GLN A 11 -14.18 9.37 14.78
C GLN A 11 -13.38 8.07 14.63
N ALA A 12 -12.12 8.07 15.08
CA ALA A 12 -11.27 6.88 15.12
C ALA A 12 -11.93 5.76 15.91
N PHE A 13 -12.41 6.05 17.13
CA PHE A 13 -13.08 5.07 17.97
C PHE A 13 -14.34 4.51 17.29
N LEU A 14 -15.15 5.37 16.67
CA LEU A 14 -16.33 4.93 15.93
C LEU A 14 -15.97 4.03 14.74
N VAL A 15 -14.94 4.40 13.96
CA VAL A 15 -14.46 3.59 12.82
C VAL A 15 -13.95 2.24 13.31
N MET A 16 -13.13 2.22 14.36
CA MET A 16 -12.61 0.98 14.95
C MET A 16 -13.73 0.10 15.49
N PHE A 17 -14.75 0.68 16.14
CA PHE A 17 -15.93 -0.04 16.58
C PHE A 17 -16.67 -0.68 15.39
N VAL A 18 -16.95 0.07 14.34
CA VAL A 18 -17.60 -0.45 13.14
C VAL A 18 -16.79 -1.57 12.49
N ILE A 19 -15.47 -1.42 12.37
CA ILE A 19 -14.59 -2.46 11.84
C ILE A 19 -14.66 -3.72 12.69
N SER A 20 -14.63 -3.61 14.03
CA SER A 20 -14.74 -4.75 14.93
C SER A 20 -16.05 -5.52 14.76
N VAL A 21 -17.17 -4.80 14.63
CA VAL A 21 -18.49 -5.41 14.44
C VAL A 21 -18.56 -6.11 13.08
N ILE A 22 -18.05 -5.48 12.02
CA ILE A 22 -18.01 -6.08 10.69
C ILE A 22 -17.12 -7.33 10.69
N ALA A 23 -15.95 -7.28 11.32
CA ALA A 23 -15.04 -8.41 11.40
C ALA A 23 -15.68 -9.64 12.07
N PHE A 24 -16.46 -9.43 13.14
CA PHE A 24 -17.25 -10.50 13.76
C PHE A 24 -18.43 -10.95 12.91
N ALA A 25 -19.12 -10.03 12.23
CA ALA A 25 -20.27 -10.37 11.40
C ALA A 25 -19.93 -11.26 10.20
N ILE A 26 -18.69 -11.19 9.70
CA ILE A 26 -18.22 -12.03 8.59
C ILE A 26 -17.62 -13.37 9.06
N GLN A 27 -17.39 -13.55 10.37
CA GLN A 27 -16.70 -14.71 10.94
C GLN A 27 -17.33 -16.05 10.56
N ASP A 28 -18.66 -16.14 10.62
CA ASP A 28 -19.41 -17.37 10.31
C ASP A 28 -19.24 -17.83 8.85
N GLY A 29 -18.85 -16.91 7.96
CA GLY A 29 -18.62 -17.20 6.54
C GLY A 29 -17.20 -17.66 6.20
N LEU A 30 -16.27 -17.66 7.16
CA LEU A 30 -14.84 -17.91 6.92
C LEU A 30 -14.43 -19.39 7.01
N GLY A 31 -15.33 -20.26 7.50
CA GLY A 31 -15.06 -21.68 7.70
C GLY A 31 -15.05 -22.08 9.17
N ASP A 32 -14.91 -23.39 9.44
CA ASP A 32 -14.82 -23.91 10.80
C ASP A 32 -13.34 -24.00 11.24
N PRO A 33 -12.87 -23.17 12.20
CA PRO A 33 -11.48 -23.19 12.67
C PRO A 33 -11.05 -24.57 13.17
N LEU A 34 -11.99 -25.37 13.71
CA LEU A 34 -11.65 -26.70 14.24
C LEU A 34 -11.29 -27.70 13.16
N GLN A 35 -11.83 -27.59 11.93
CA GLN A 35 -11.46 -28.53 10.87
C GLN A 35 -9.97 -28.45 10.51
N GLU A 36 -9.38 -27.26 10.65
CA GLU A 36 -7.98 -27.00 10.35
C GLU A 36 -7.08 -27.23 11.57
N MET A 37 -7.59 -26.99 12.78
CA MET A 37 -6.84 -27.20 14.03
C MET A 37 -6.74 -28.67 14.43
N VAL A 38 -7.80 -29.46 14.26
CA VAL A 38 -7.81 -30.88 14.60
C VAL A 38 -7.87 -31.74 13.35
N GLY A 39 -6.97 -32.72 13.25
CA GLY A 39 -6.96 -33.65 12.13
C GLY A 39 -8.23 -34.51 12.09
N MET A 40 -8.52 -35.10 10.92
CA MET A 40 -9.69 -35.98 10.71
C MET A 40 -9.77 -37.20 11.64
N SER A 41 -8.71 -37.47 12.42
CA SER A 41 -8.62 -38.56 13.39
C SER A 41 -9.19 -38.24 14.78
N VAL A 42 -9.54 -36.98 15.07
CA VAL A 42 -10.12 -36.59 16.37
C VAL A 42 -11.60 -36.98 16.42
N SER A 43 -12.02 -37.57 17.55
CA SER A 43 -13.41 -37.98 17.75
C SER A 43 -14.37 -36.78 17.77
N GLU A 44 -15.63 -36.97 17.38
CA GLU A 44 -16.63 -35.89 17.40
C GLU A 44 -16.81 -35.32 18.82
N GLU A 45 -16.79 -36.16 19.84
CA GLU A 45 -16.92 -35.77 21.25
C GLU A 45 -15.75 -34.88 21.72
N GLU A 46 -14.52 -35.26 21.38
CA GLU A 46 -13.33 -34.46 21.70
C GLU A 46 -13.31 -33.14 20.92
N ARG A 47 -13.81 -33.14 19.69
CA ARG A 47 -13.94 -31.92 18.89
C ARG A 47 -14.98 -30.96 19.45
N GLU A 48 -16.13 -31.45 19.93
CA GLU A 48 -17.12 -30.62 20.61
C GLU A 48 -16.57 -30.04 21.92
N ALA A 49 -15.80 -30.82 22.69
CA ALA A 49 -15.17 -30.33 23.91
C ALA A 49 -14.18 -29.17 23.64
N ILE A 50 -13.34 -29.27 22.60
CA ILE A 50 -12.44 -28.18 22.20
C ILE A 50 -13.24 -26.96 21.71
N ARG A 51 -14.37 -27.18 21.02
CA ARG A 51 -15.26 -26.11 20.55
C ARG A 51 -15.83 -25.28 21.69
N ASP A 52 -16.24 -25.95 22.76
CA ASP A 52 -16.73 -25.32 23.99
C ASP A 52 -15.60 -24.59 24.74
N GLU A 53 -14.40 -25.18 24.83
CA GLU A 53 -13.24 -24.55 25.47
C GLU A 53 -12.83 -23.24 24.78
N LEU A 54 -12.86 -23.22 23.44
CA LEU A 54 -12.60 -22.03 22.64
C LEU A 54 -13.77 -21.02 22.66
N GLY A 55 -14.91 -21.38 23.24
CA GLY A 55 -16.12 -20.54 23.28
C GLY A 55 -16.76 -20.33 21.91
N LEU A 56 -16.51 -21.21 20.95
CA LEU A 56 -17.04 -21.12 19.59
C LEU A 56 -18.54 -21.41 19.52
N ASN A 57 -19.08 -22.11 20.53
CA ASN A 57 -20.51 -22.38 20.68
C ASN A 57 -21.28 -21.26 21.40
N ASP A 58 -20.58 -20.27 21.97
CA ASP A 58 -21.23 -19.13 22.62
C ASP A 58 -21.99 -18.28 21.59
N PRO A 59 -23.10 -17.62 21.96
CA PRO A 59 -23.76 -16.66 21.07
C PRO A 59 -22.77 -15.59 20.57
N MET A 60 -22.84 -15.22 19.29
CA MET A 60 -21.91 -14.25 18.66
C MET A 60 -21.74 -12.95 19.46
N VAL A 61 -22.82 -12.46 20.09
CA VAL A 61 -22.78 -11.25 20.93
C VAL A 61 -21.89 -11.44 22.16
N VAL A 62 -21.91 -12.63 22.77
CA VAL A 62 -21.06 -12.96 23.93
C VAL A 62 -19.60 -13.06 23.50
N GLN A 63 -19.32 -13.71 22.37
CA GLN A 63 -17.97 -13.77 21.79
C GLN A 63 -17.43 -12.35 21.50
N TYR A 64 -18.25 -11.49 20.90
CA TYR A 64 -17.90 -10.10 20.62
C TYR A 64 -17.63 -9.29 21.89
N LEU A 65 -18.49 -9.40 22.92
CA LEU A 65 -18.29 -8.65 24.17
C LEU A 65 -17.02 -9.09 24.91
N ARG A 66 -16.69 -10.39 24.88
CA ARG A 66 -15.44 -10.93 25.41
C ARG A 66 -14.24 -10.36 24.66
N PHE A 67 -14.28 -10.39 23.32
CA PHE A 67 -13.25 -9.79 22.49
C PHE A 67 -13.09 -8.29 22.73
N ALA A 68 -14.18 -7.52 22.74
CA ALA A 68 -14.15 -6.09 22.94
C ALA A 68 -13.56 -5.72 24.32
N GLY A 69 -13.89 -6.49 25.36
CA GLY A 69 -13.31 -6.34 26.70
C GLY A 69 -11.80 -6.58 26.74
N ASN A 70 -11.31 -7.60 26.03
CA ASN A 70 -9.88 -7.91 25.94
C ASN A 70 -9.13 -6.90 25.05
N ALA A 71 -9.74 -6.50 23.92
CA ALA A 71 -9.16 -5.56 22.97
C ALA A 71 -8.91 -4.19 23.61
N LEU A 72 -9.78 -3.74 24.52
CA LEU A 72 -9.57 -2.51 25.31
C LEU A 72 -8.35 -2.58 26.25
N GLN A 73 -7.90 -3.78 26.58
CA GLN A 73 -6.70 -4.04 27.38
C GLN A 73 -5.46 -4.29 26.51
N GLY A 74 -5.61 -4.26 25.18
CA GLY A 74 -4.54 -4.53 24.22
C GLY A 74 -4.37 -6.01 23.85
N ASP A 75 -5.32 -6.87 24.21
CA ASP A 75 -5.30 -8.29 23.84
C ASP A 75 -6.34 -8.56 22.73
N LEU A 76 -5.86 -8.89 21.52
CA LEU A 76 -6.70 -9.24 20.37
C LEU A 76 -6.88 -10.76 20.22
N GLY A 77 -6.47 -11.55 21.22
CA GLY A 77 -6.54 -13.00 21.21
C GLY A 77 -5.29 -13.66 20.64
N ASN A 78 -5.32 -14.98 20.61
CA ASN A 78 -4.23 -15.83 20.11
C ASN A 78 -4.60 -16.42 18.75
N SER A 79 -3.62 -16.49 17.86
CA SER A 79 -3.75 -17.20 16.60
C SER A 79 -3.81 -18.70 16.86
N TYR A 80 -4.76 -19.37 16.22
CA TYR A 80 -4.89 -20.83 16.30
C TYR A 80 -3.77 -21.55 15.56
N PHE A 81 -3.32 -20.98 14.44
CA PHE A 81 -2.29 -21.61 13.61
C PHE A 81 -0.88 -21.35 14.12
N TYR A 82 -0.54 -20.10 14.44
CA TYR A 82 0.79 -19.72 14.91
C TYR A 82 1.00 -20.03 16.40
N SER A 83 -0.07 -20.35 17.15
CA SER A 83 -0.02 -20.62 18.59
C SER A 83 0.66 -19.49 19.39
N LYS A 84 0.42 -18.25 18.98
CA LYS A 84 1.01 -17.02 19.54
C LYS A 84 -0.04 -15.90 19.65
N PRO A 85 0.19 -14.86 20.47
CA PRO A 85 -0.63 -13.65 20.45
C PRO A 85 -0.72 -13.06 19.05
N THR A 86 -1.93 -12.74 18.61
CA THR A 86 -2.18 -12.23 17.23
C THR A 86 -1.40 -10.96 16.92
N LEU A 87 -1.27 -10.06 17.90
CA LEU A 87 -0.47 -8.83 17.75
C LEU A 87 1.03 -9.11 17.55
N GLU A 88 1.57 -10.17 18.14
CA GLU A 88 2.97 -10.57 17.94
C GLU A 88 3.18 -11.07 16.52
N VAL A 89 2.30 -11.94 16.04
CA VAL A 89 2.32 -12.45 14.65
C VAL A 89 2.25 -11.28 13.66
N ILE A 90 1.30 -10.36 13.86
CA ILE A 90 1.17 -9.18 12.99
C ILE A 90 2.44 -8.31 13.05
N ALA A 91 3.03 -8.11 14.23
CA ALA A 91 4.24 -7.30 14.40
C ALA A 91 5.46 -7.90 13.70
N GLU A 92 5.57 -9.23 13.59
CA GLU A 92 6.63 -9.93 12.85
C GLU A 92 6.50 -9.70 11.32
N HIS A 93 5.27 -9.64 10.80
CA HIS A 93 5.01 -9.46 9.35
C HIS A 93 4.89 -8.00 8.90
N LEU A 94 4.54 -7.09 9.81
CA LEU A 94 4.28 -5.68 9.50
C LEU A 94 5.46 -4.95 8.83
N PRO A 95 6.73 -5.15 9.24
CA PRO A 95 7.87 -4.48 8.61
C PRO A 95 7.92 -4.72 7.10
N ALA A 96 7.69 -5.97 6.66
CA ALA A 96 7.73 -6.32 5.25
C ALA A 96 6.69 -5.53 4.42
N THR A 97 5.45 -5.44 4.87
CA THR A 97 4.41 -4.65 4.19
C THR A 97 4.73 -3.16 4.19
N LEU A 98 5.23 -2.61 5.30
CA LEU A 98 5.61 -1.21 5.38
C LEU A 98 6.76 -0.87 4.42
N GLU A 99 7.75 -1.74 4.26
CA GLU A 99 8.81 -1.54 3.28
C GLU A 99 8.28 -1.45 1.86
N LEU A 100 7.36 -2.34 1.52
CA LEU A 100 6.74 -2.35 0.22
C LEU A 100 5.96 -1.05 -0.06
N VAL A 101 5.16 -0.60 0.91
CA VAL A 101 4.40 0.67 0.82
C VAL A 101 5.36 1.86 0.72
N ILE A 102 6.43 1.90 1.51
CA ILE A 102 7.43 2.97 1.47
C ILE A 102 8.14 2.97 0.11
N GLY A 103 8.61 1.82 -0.37
CA GLY A 103 9.28 1.67 -1.65
C GLY A 103 8.40 2.14 -2.81
N ALA A 104 7.15 1.70 -2.85
CA ALA A 104 6.18 2.15 -3.85
C ALA A 104 5.88 3.66 -3.74
N SER A 105 5.73 4.18 -2.53
CA SER A 105 5.48 5.62 -2.28
C SER A 105 6.64 6.49 -2.76
N LEU A 106 7.89 6.06 -2.53
CA LEU A 106 9.07 6.75 -3.03
C LEU A 106 9.07 6.79 -4.56
N ILE A 107 8.82 5.66 -5.22
CA ILE A 107 8.71 5.60 -6.70
C ILE A 107 7.63 6.58 -7.20
N ILE A 108 6.45 6.57 -6.56
CA ILE A 108 5.36 7.48 -6.92
C ILE A 108 5.79 8.93 -6.80
N VAL A 109 6.35 9.35 -5.66
CA VAL A 109 6.74 10.75 -5.44
C VAL A 109 7.85 11.17 -6.40
N PHE A 110 8.91 10.37 -6.53
CA PHE A 110 10.07 10.72 -7.34
C PHE A 110 9.79 10.70 -8.84
N LEU A 111 8.85 9.88 -9.33
CA LEU A 111 8.52 9.85 -10.75
C LEU A 111 7.34 10.76 -11.09
N SER A 112 6.27 10.77 -10.28
CA SER A 112 5.06 11.52 -10.63
C SER A 112 5.26 13.03 -10.61
N VAL A 113 6.06 13.57 -9.69
CA VAL A 113 6.29 15.02 -9.58
C VAL A 113 7.04 15.54 -10.81
N PRO A 114 8.21 15.01 -11.21
CA PRO A 114 8.90 15.49 -12.40
C PRO A 114 8.09 15.28 -13.69
N ILE A 115 7.46 14.11 -13.86
CA ILE A 115 6.69 13.78 -15.07
C ILE A 115 5.45 14.67 -15.16
N GLY A 116 4.67 14.80 -14.08
CA GLY A 116 3.46 15.62 -14.04
C GLY A 116 3.75 17.10 -14.28
N VAL A 117 4.78 17.64 -13.61
CA VAL A 117 5.22 19.03 -13.79
C VAL A 117 5.71 19.28 -15.22
N TYR A 118 6.53 18.38 -15.77
CA TYR A 118 7.00 18.49 -17.16
C TYR A 118 5.83 18.47 -18.15
N ALA A 119 4.89 17.55 -17.97
CA ALA A 119 3.72 17.40 -18.84
C ALA A 119 2.73 18.57 -18.75
N ALA A 120 2.75 19.33 -17.66
CA ALA A 120 2.02 20.59 -17.51
C ALA A 120 2.74 21.77 -18.18
N ILE A 121 4.06 21.89 -18.02
CA ILE A 121 4.83 23.00 -18.60
C ILE A 121 4.92 22.87 -20.13
N ARG A 122 5.07 21.63 -20.64
CA ARG A 122 5.21 21.35 -22.09
C ARG A 122 4.15 20.36 -22.57
N PRO A 123 2.86 20.72 -22.60
CA PRO A 123 1.78 19.77 -22.89
C PRO A 123 1.82 19.21 -24.32
N GLN A 124 2.43 19.94 -25.27
CA GLN A 124 2.52 19.51 -26.67
C GLN A 124 3.77 18.70 -27.00
N ALA A 125 4.74 18.59 -26.07
CA ALA A 125 5.95 17.82 -26.30
C ALA A 125 5.63 16.32 -26.45
N TRP A 126 6.40 15.64 -27.30
CA TRP A 126 6.20 14.21 -27.55
C TRP A 126 6.33 13.38 -26.27
N LEU A 127 7.30 13.70 -25.40
CA LEU A 127 7.47 13.05 -24.09
C LEU A 127 6.24 13.20 -23.20
N SER A 128 5.60 14.37 -23.20
CA SER A 128 4.36 14.58 -22.43
C SER A 128 3.23 13.72 -22.97
N LYS A 129 3.06 13.66 -24.30
CA LYS A 129 2.06 12.80 -24.94
C LYS A 129 2.33 11.31 -24.67
N PHE A 130 3.60 10.91 -24.69
CA PHE A 130 4.03 9.55 -24.36
C PHE A 130 3.67 9.17 -22.92
N PHE A 131 4.11 9.93 -21.91
CA PHE A 131 3.79 9.63 -20.51
C PHE A 131 2.29 9.66 -20.23
N MET A 132 1.55 10.59 -20.85
CA MET A 132 0.09 10.62 -20.73
C MET A 132 -0.55 9.40 -21.39
N GLY A 133 -0.08 8.97 -22.55
CA GLY A 133 -0.52 7.74 -23.23
C GLY A 133 -0.25 6.49 -22.38
N VAL A 134 0.99 6.31 -21.92
CA VAL A 134 1.39 5.20 -21.04
C VAL A 134 0.56 5.20 -19.76
N SER A 135 0.33 6.36 -19.14
CA SER A 135 -0.51 6.43 -17.94
C SER A 135 -1.97 6.03 -18.20
N THR A 136 -2.52 6.27 -19.39
CA THR A 136 -3.89 5.81 -19.74
C THR A 136 -3.95 4.28 -19.76
N VAL A 137 -2.96 3.66 -20.40
CA VAL A 137 -2.84 2.20 -20.47
C VAL A 137 -2.60 1.62 -19.08
N GLY A 138 -1.69 2.22 -18.30
CA GLY A 138 -1.32 1.77 -16.96
C GLY A 138 -2.51 1.66 -15.99
N ILE A 139 -3.47 2.58 -16.05
CA ILE A 139 -4.69 2.52 -15.22
C ILE A 139 -5.54 1.28 -15.54
N SER A 140 -5.45 0.77 -16.77
CA SER A 140 -6.27 -0.36 -17.23
C SER A 140 -5.63 -1.72 -16.94
N ILE A 141 -4.35 -1.76 -16.54
CA ILE A 141 -3.62 -3.01 -16.30
C ILE A 141 -3.74 -3.37 -14.80
N PRO A 142 -4.29 -4.55 -14.46
CA PRO A 142 -4.31 -5.02 -13.09
C PRO A 142 -2.90 -5.19 -12.50
N VAL A 143 -2.73 -4.88 -11.22
CA VAL A 143 -1.42 -4.94 -10.54
C VAL A 143 -0.76 -6.31 -10.64
N PHE A 144 -1.52 -7.40 -10.50
CA PHE A 144 -0.98 -8.76 -10.59
C PHE A 144 -0.45 -9.07 -12.00
N LEU A 145 -1.10 -8.54 -13.04
CA LEU A 145 -0.63 -8.70 -14.42
C LEU A 145 0.66 -7.91 -14.63
N THR A 146 0.71 -6.68 -14.10
CA THR A 146 1.95 -5.89 -14.09
C THR A 146 3.07 -6.65 -13.37
N ALA A 147 2.79 -7.26 -12.21
CA ALA A 147 3.77 -8.07 -11.47
C ALA A 147 4.29 -9.24 -12.31
N ILE A 148 3.40 -10.02 -12.93
CA ILE A 148 3.78 -11.17 -13.77
C ILE A 148 4.63 -10.71 -14.96
N VAL A 149 4.25 -9.63 -15.63
CA VAL A 149 5.02 -9.06 -16.75
C VAL A 149 6.40 -8.59 -16.28
N LEU A 150 6.47 -7.93 -15.11
CA LEU A 150 7.75 -7.49 -14.53
C LEU A 150 8.65 -8.69 -14.19
N ILE A 151 8.11 -9.76 -13.60
CA ILE A 151 8.84 -11.00 -13.34
C ILE A 151 9.35 -11.59 -14.65
N GLN A 152 8.49 -11.68 -15.67
CA GLN A 152 8.89 -12.24 -16.97
C GLN A 152 10.02 -11.42 -17.61
N LEU A 153 9.93 -10.09 -17.61
CA LEU A 153 10.90 -9.24 -18.31
C LEU A 153 12.22 -9.08 -17.56
N PHE A 154 12.17 -8.96 -16.23
CA PHE A 154 13.32 -8.54 -15.43
C PHE A 154 13.87 -9.63 -14.50
N SER A 155 13.08 -10.65 -14.18
CA SER A 155 13.57 -11.80 -13.39
C SER A 155 13.95 -12.97 -14.30
N ILE A 156 13.01 -13.44 -15.13
CA ILE A 156 13.21 -14.61 -16.00
C ILE A 156 13.98 -14.23 -17.27
N GLY A 157 13.69 -13.06 -17.83
CA GLY A 157 14.20 -12.66 -19.14
C GLY A 157 13.27 -13.10 -20.28
N VAL A 158 13.45 -12.46 -21.43
CA VAL A 158 12.72 -12.76 -22.66
C VAL A 158 13.73 -12.87 -23.80
N THR A 159 13.77 -14.01 -24.47
CA THR A 159 14.54 -14.15 -25.72
C THR A 159 13.65 -13.80 -26.89
N VAL A 160 14.04 -12.79 -27.66
CA VAL A 160 13.32 -12.35 -28.86
C VAL A 160 13.99 -12.96 -30.10
N SER A 161 13.19 -13.61 -30.94
CA SER A 161 13.63 -14.22 -32.20
C SER A 161 12.74 -13.81 -33.38
N TRP A 162 12.21 -12.58 -33.33
CA TRP A 162 11.28 -12.06 -34.35
C TRP A 162 11.95 -11.69 -35.67
N PHE A 163 13.25 -11.44 -35.67
CA PHE A 163 14.01 -11.02 -36.86
C PHE A 163 14.90 -12.15 -37.42
N PRO A 164 15.23 -12.14 -38.73
CA PRO A 164 16.07 -13.17 -39.33
C PRO A 164 17.47 -13.24 -38.69
N SER A 165 17.74 -14.34 -37.99
CA SER A 165 18.98 -14.56 -37.23
C SER A 165 20.21 -14.81 -38.10
N ASP A 166 20.01 -15.09 -39.38
CA ASP A 166 21.04 -15.25 -40.41
C ASP A 166 21.62 -13.91 -40.90
N THR A 167 21.03 -12.78 -40.50
CA THR A 167 21.48 -11.44 -40.86
C THR A 167 22.05 -10.69 -39.65
N GLY A 168 23.16 -9.95 -39.84
CA GLY A 168 23.80 -9.21 -38.74
C GLY A 168 22.90 -8.12 -38.10
N TRP A 169 22.03 -7.48 -38.90
CA TRP A 169 21.06 -6.52 -38.36
C TRP A 169 19.89 -7.20 -37.64
N GLY A 170 19.44 -8.37 -38.12
CA GLY A 170 18.37 -9.14 -37.49
C GLY A 170 18.82 -9.77 -36.18
N GLN A 171 20.05 -10.31 -36.11
CA GLN A 171 20.66 -10.77 -34.87
C GLN A 171 20.80 -9.61 -33.86
N TRP A 172 21.30 -8.45 -34.29
CA TRP A 172 21.40 -7.28 -33.43
C TRP A 172 20.05 -6.85 -32.85
N LEU A 173 18.98 -6.86 -33.65
CA LEU A 173 17.63 -6.54 -33.17
C LEU A 173 17.11 -7.58 -32.16
N ASN A 174 17.31 -8.86 -32.44
CA ASN A 174 16.92 -9.95 -31.53
C ASN A 174 17.65 -9.83 -30.18
N GLU A 175 18.95 -9.57 -30.18
CA GLU A 175 19.73 -9.33 -28.96
C GLU A 175 19.28 -8.06 -28.23
N PHE A 176 19.06 -6.96 -28.96
CA PHE A 176 18.63 -5.68 -28.38
C PHE A 176 17.28 -5.75 -27.65
N PHE A 177 16.33 -6.53 -28.18
CA PHE A 177 15.02 -6.72 -27.54
C PHE A 177 14.99 -7.90 -26.56
N SER A 178 16.06 -8.70 -26.48
CA SER A 178 16.16 -9.76 -25.49
C SER A 178 16.60 -9.22 -24.13
N THR A 179 16.09 -9.83 -23.07
CA THR A 179 16.52 -9.54 -21.70
C THR A 179 17.00 -10.84 -21.04
N GLU A 180 18.14 -10.79 -20.35
CA GLU A 180 18.69 -11.94 -19.62
C GLU A 180 18.03 -12.15 -18.24
N GLY A 181 17.24 -11.18 -17.78
CA GLY A 181 16.63 -11.20 -16.46
C GLY A 181 17.66 -11.01 -15.34
N GLY A 182 17.44 -11.65 -14.19
CA GLY A 182 18.38 -11.68 -13.06
C GLY A 182 17.95 -10.91 -11.81
N LEU A 183 16.83 -10.18 -11.84
CA LEU A 183 16.24 -9.63 -10.61
C LEU A 183 15.52 -10.72 -9.80
N PRO A 184 15.52 -10.65 -8.47
CA PRO A 184 14.73 -11.56 -7.65
C PRO A 184 13.23 -11.42 -7.93
N SER A 185 12.51 -12.54 -8.02
CA SER A 185 11.07 -12.60 -8.29
C SER A 185 10.22 -13.00 -7.10
N TYR A 186 10.83 -13.39 -5.97
CA TYR A 186 10.08 -13.82 -4.79
C TYR A 186 10.83 -13.53 -3.50
N GLY A 187 10.09 -13.44 -2.39
CA GLY A 187 10.62 -13.31 -1.04
C GLY A 187 11.25 -11.94 -0.75
N ARG A 188 11.92 -11.86 0.41
CA ARG A 188 12.49 -10.61 0.96
C ARG A 188 14.03 -10.60 1.01
N GLY A 189 14.67 -11.63 0.44
CA GLY A 189 16.10 -11.86 0.54
C GLY A 189 16.55 -12.36 1.92
N ASP A 190 17.78 -12.89 1.97
CA ASP A 190 18.34 -13.52 3.19
C ASP A 190 19.10 -12.52 4.08
N GLU A 191 19.52 -11.39 3.52
CA GLU A 191 20.31 -10.37 4.22
C GLU A 191 19.39 -9.30 4.82
N LEU A 192 18.70 -9.62 5.92
CA LEU A 192 17.89 -8.62 6.63
C LEU A 192 18.69 -7.96 7.75
N THR A 193 18.56 -6.64 7.86
CA THR A 193 19.18 -5.87 8.94
C THR A 193 18.23 -5.77 10.12
N HIS A 194 18.63 -6.31 11.26
CA HIS A 194 17.87 -6.15 12.51
C HIS A 194 17.88 -4.69 12.96
N LEU A 195 16.71 -4.12 13.23
CA LEU A 195 16.55 -2.74 13.69
C LEU A 195 16.28 -2.69 15.19
N PHE A 196 15.19 -3.31 15.64
CA PHE A 196 14.77 -3.35 17.05
C PHE A 196 13.72 -4.44 17.28
N GLY A 197 13.72 -5.09 18.44
CA GLY A 197 12.72 -6.11 18.77
C GLY A 197 12.66 -7.24 17.74
N THR A 198 11.51 -7.47 17.13
CA THR A 198 11.29 -8.41 16.02
C THR A 198 11.38 -7.75 14.63
N TRP A 199 11.73 -6.47 14.56
CA TRP A 199 11.73 -5.71 13.32
C TRP A 199 13.06 -5.87 12.57
N GLU A 200 12.95 -6.53 11.43
CA GLU A 200 14.03 -6.68 10.46
C GLU A 200 13.70 -5.91 9.19
N SER A 201 14.72 -5.39 8.51
CA SER A 201 14.58 -4.54 7.33
C SER A 201 15.54 -4.90 6.20
N GLY A 202 15.00 -5.04 4.98
CA GLY A 202 15.76 -5.24 3.74
C GLY A 202 16.21 -3.93 3.08
N PHE A 203 15.75 -2.76 3.55
CA PHE A 203 16.15 -1.47 2.98
C PHE A 203 17.64 -1.15 3.12
N PHE A 204 18.28 -1.71 4.14
CA PHE A 204 19.66 -1.42 4.49
C PHE A 204 20.66 -2.42 3.93
N SER A 205 20.19 -3.42 3.18
CA SER A 205 21.04 -4.40 2.50
C SER A 205 20.88 -4.30 0.97
N SER A 206 21.97 -4.59 0.24
CA SER A 206 21.91 -4.65 -1.22
C SER A 206 21.00 -5.79 -1.69
N GLY A 207 21.05 -6.94 -1.01
CA GLY A 207 20.18 -8.08 -1.31
C GLY A 207 18.71 -7.72 -1.14
N GLY A 208 18.33 -7.12 -0.01
CA GLY A 208 16.95 -6.72 0.28
C GLY A 208 16.43 -5.66 -0.69
N LEU A 209 17.24 -4.64 -1.03
CA LEU A 209 16.87 -3.63 -2.02
C LEU A 209 16.56 -4.25 -3.38
N MET A 210 17.36 -5.22 -3.85
CA MET A 210 17.12 -5.89 -5.13
C MET A 210 15.80 -6.67 -5.14
N HIS A 211 15.45 -7.33 -4.02
CA HIS A 211 14.17 -8.02 -3.87
C HIS A 211 12.98 -7.05 -3.84
N LEU A 212 13.21 -5.81 -3.38
CA LEU A 212 12.15 -4.81 -3.23
C LEU A 212 11.78 -4.11 -4.55
N ILE A 213 12.65 -4.11 -5.57
CA ILE A 213 12.46 -3.36 -6.83
C ILE A 213 11.17 -3.77 -7.54
N LEU A 214 11.04 -5.05 -7.91
CA LEU A 214 9.90 -5.52 -8.72
C LEU A 214 8.57 -5.41 -7.96
N PRO A 215 8.47 -5.83 -6.68
CA PRO A 215 7.27 -5.61 -5.87
C PRO A 215 6.89 -4.13 -5.77
N SER A 216 7.83 -3.24 -5.49
CA SER A 216 7.55 -1.81 -5.32
C SER A 216 7.12 -1.14 -6.62
N VAL A 217 7.75 -1.49 -7.75
CA VAL A 217 7.36 -0.97 -9.07
C VAL A 217 5.96 -1.47 -9.45
N SER A 218 5.67 -2.75 -9.17
CA SER A 218 4.33 -3.32 -9.37
C SER A 218 3.28 -2.57 -8.55
N LEU A 219 3.48 -2.42 -7.24
CA LEU A 219 2.55 -1.71 -6.37
C LEU A 219 2.40 -0.23 -6.77
N ALA A 220 3.51 0.45 -7.08
CA ALA A 220 3.51 1.83 -7.53
C ALA A 220 2.70 2.03 -8.83
N SER A 221 2.64 1.02 -9.70
CA SER A 221 1.92 1.10 -10.98
C SER A 221 0.42 1.39 -10.81
N ILE A 222 -0.17 1.03 -9.67
CA ILE A 222 -1.59 1.31 -9.36
C ILE A 222 -1.85 2.81 -9.30
N MET A 223 -0.99 3.55 -8.59
CA MET A 223 -1.25 4.95 -8.24
C MET A 223 -0.41 5.94 -9.06
N LEU A 224 0.74 5.52 -9.59
CA LEU A 224 1.65 6.38 -10.34
C LEU A 224 0.95 7.14 -11.49
N PRO A 225 0.11 6.49 -12.35
CA PRO A 225 -0.65 7.19 -13.39
C PRO A 225 -1.58 8.27 -12.85
N LEU A 226 -2.26 8.01 -11.73
CA LEU A 226 -3.20 8.94 -11.10
C LEU A 226 -2.47 10.17 -10.56
N PHE A 227 -1.33 9.98 -9.90
CA PHE A 227 -0.52 11.08 -9.39
C PHE A 227 0.08 11.94 -10.51
N ILE A 228 0.60 11.34 -11.59
CA ILE A 228 1.10 12.09 -12.75
C ILE A 228 -0.01 13.02 -13.29
N ARG A 229 -1.24 12.51 -13.39
CA ARG A 229 -2.39 13.25 -13.89
C ARG A 229 -2.85 14.35 -12.95
N LEU A 230 -2.91 14.04 -11.65
CA LEU A 230 -3.26 15.01 -10.61
C LEU A 230 -2.27 16.18 -10.63
N ILE A 231 -0.97 15.89 -10.52
CA ILE A 231 0.08 16.93 -10.50
C ILE A 231 0.04 17.75 -11.79
N ARG A 232 -0.18 17.11 -12.94
CA ARG A 232 -0.32 17.82 -14.21
C ARG A 232 -1.53 18.76 -14.21
N ALA A 233 -2.69 18.29 -13.75
CA ALA A 233 -3.93 19.08 -13.71
C ALA A 233 -3.78 20.29 -12.79
N GLU A 234 -3.32 20.06 -11.56
CA GLU A 234 -3.08 21.10 -10.56
C GLU A 234 -2.06 22.13 -11.06
N MET A 235 -0.96 21.68 -11.68
CA MET A 235 0.07 22.58 -12.21
C MET A 235 -0.47 23.44 -13.36
N MET A 236 -1.31 22.87 -14.24
CA MET A 236 -1.95 23.63 -15.32
C MET A 236 -2.89 24.71 -14.79
N GLU A 237 -3.70 24.39 -13.78
CA GLU A 237 -4.59 25.34 -13.12
C GLU A 237 -3.80 26.49 -12.47
N VAL A 238 -2.78 26.14 -11.69
CA VAL A 238 -1.93 27.10 -11.00
C VAL A 238 -1.22 28.04 -12.00
N LEU A 239 -0.73 27.53 -13.13
CA LEU A 239 -0.06 28.34 -14.16
C LEU A 239 -0.98 29.33 -14.89
N GLN A 240 -2.30 29.15 -14.79
CA GLN A 240 -3.33 30.03 -15.35
C GLN A 240 -3.85 31.09 -14.36
N SER A 241 -3.45 30.99 -13.09
CA SER A 241 -3.87 31.93 -12.04
C SER A 241 -3.37 33.37 -12.23
N ASP A 242 -4.09 34.32 -11.63
CA ASP A 242 -3.78 35.76 -11.70
C ASP A 242 -2.42 36.11 -11.10
N TYR A 243 -2.04 35.46 -10.00
CA TYR A 243 -0.76 35.72 -9.36
C TYR A 243 0.42 35.31 -10.26
N VAL A 244 0.27 34.24 -11.05
CA VAL A 244 1.27 33.82 -12.04
C VAL A 244 1.33 34.81 -13.20
N ARG A 245 0.19 35.29 -13.71
CA ARG A 245 0.15 36.34 -14.74
C ARG A 245 0.84 37.62 -14.27
N TYR A 246 0.59 38.03 -13.03
CA TYR A 246 1.26 39.16 -12.40
C TYR A 246 2.77 38.94 -12.23
N ALA A 247 3.19 37.74 -11.81
CA ALA A 247 4.61 37.39 -11.71
C ALA A 247 5.32 37.46 -13.07
N ARG A 248 4.66 37.00 -14.15
CA ARG A 248 5.18 37.14 -15.54
C ARG A 248 5.29 38.61 -15.93
N ALA A 249 4.26 39.43 -15.64
CA ALA A 249 4.28 40.86 -15.93
C ALA A 249 5.38 41.63 -15.17
N LYS A 250 5.74 41.17 -13.96
CA LYS A 250 6.89 41.66 -13.19
C LYS A 250 8.25 41.21 -13.71
N GLY A 251 8.32 40.38 -14.75
CA GLY A 251 9.56 39.91 -15.36
C GLY A 251 10.25 38.76 -14.61
N LEU A 252 9.55 38.03 -13.75
CA LEU A 252 10.13 36.84 -13.12
C LEU A 252 10.44 35.76 -14.16
N SER A 253 11.58 35.08 -14.00
CA SER A 253 11.97 34.00 -14.91
C SER A 253 11.00 32.82 -14.84
N ALA A 254 10.78 32.16 -15.99
CA ALA A 254 9.87 31.02 -16.09
C ALA A 254 10.23 29.88 -15.12
N GLY A 255 11.53 29.62 -14.89
CA GLY A 255 11.98 28.63 -13.91
C GLY A 255 11.54 28.96 -12.49
N ARG A 256 11.66 30.23 -12.07
CA ARG A 256 11.22 30.68 -10.74
C ARG A 256 9.71 30.57 -10.61
N ILE A 257 8.97 30.97 -11.64
CA ILE A 257 7.51 30.84 -11.67
C ILE A 257 7.11 29.37 -11.54
N ASN A 258 7.72 28.48 -12.32
CA ASN A 258 7.34 27.07 -12.34
C ASN A 258 7.72 26.33 -11.05
N PHE A 259 8.99 26.39 -10.63
CA PHE A 259 9.50 25.52 -9.56
C PHE A 259 9.43 26.14 -8.17
N LEU A 260 9.38 27.47 -8.03
CA LEU A 260 9.28 28.12 -6.72
C LEU A 260 7.84 28.52 -6.38
N HIS A 261 7.11 29.08 -7.35
CA HIS A 261 5.78 29.64 -7.10
C HIS A 261 4.64 28.69 -7.45
N ALA A 262 4.65 28.10 -8.65
CA ALA A 262 3.58 27.22 -9.08
C ALA A 262 3.66 25.86 -8.35
N LEU A 263 4.82 25.19 -8.41
CA LEU A 263 5.01 23.88 -7.79
C LEU A 263 4.60 23.84 -6.31
N LYS A 264 4.96 24.85 -5.53
CA LYS A 264 4.58 24.92 -4.11
C LYS A 264 3.06 24.86 -3.91
N ASN A 265 2.29 25.55 -4.75
CA ASN A 265 0.83 25.56 -4.66
C ASN A 265 0.23 24.27 -5.24
N THR A 266 0.80 23.74 -6.32
CA THR A 266 0.46 22.43 -6.90
C THR A 266 0.62 21.29 -5.89
N MET A 267 1.61 21.35 -4.99
CA MET A 267 1.83 20.27 -4.03
C MET A 267 0.81 20.22 -2.90
N LEU A 268 0.03 21.29 -2.65
CA LEU A 268 -0.94 21.29 -1.53
C LEU A 268 -2.02 20.20 -1.71
N PRO A 269 -2.70 20.09 -2.86
CA PRO A 269 -3.70 19.04 -3.06
C PRO A 269 -3.03 17.67 -3.22
N VAL A 270 -1.85 17.62 -3.84
CA VAL A 270 -1.08 16.38 -4.06
C VAL A 270 -0.66 15.73 -2.75
N ILE A 271 -0.22 16.50 -1.76
CA ILE A 271 0.14 15.98 -0.43
C ILE A 271 -1.12 15.44 0.28
N THR A 272 -2.24 16.14 0.14
CA THR A 272 -3.50 15.76 0.80
C THR A 272 -4.07 14.48 0.23
N VAL A 273 -4.28 14.45 -1.09
CA VAL A 273 -4.78 13.25 -1.79
C VAL A 273 -3.77 12.13 -1.67
N GLY A 274 -2.48 12.44 -1.83
CA GLY A 274 -1.44 11.44 -1.83
C GLY A 274 -1.25 10.77 -0.48
N GLY A 275 -1.35 11.54 0.60
CA GLY A 275 -1.32 11.00 1.95
C GLY A 275 -2.43 9.97 2.21
N VAL A 276 -3.67 10.29 1.82
CA VAL A 276 -4.81 9.35 1.96
C VAL A 276 -4.59 8.10 1.11
N GLN A 277 -4.10 8.26 -0.12
CA GLN A 277 -3.87 7.13 -1.01
C GLN A 277 -2.76 6.19 -0.52
N ILE A 278 -1.71 6.71 0.13
CA ILE A 278 -0.68 5.88 0.76
C ILE A 278 -1.27 5.04 1.89
N GLY A 279 -2.21 5.59 2.67
CA GLY A 279 -2.92 4.83 3.71
C GLY A 279 -3.77 3.69 3.13
N ILE A 280 -4.46 3.94 2.02
CA ILE A 280 -5.25 2.91 1.31
C ILE A 280 -4.34 1.87 0.66
N MET A 281 -3.13 2.25 0.24
CA MET A 281 -2.17 1.37 -0.42
C MET A 281 -1.80 0.14 0.40
N VAL A 282 -1.82 0.24 1.74
CA VAL A 282 -1.60 -0.90 2.66
C VAL A 282 -2.59 -2.04 2.37
N ALA A 283 -3.85 -1.73 2.05
CA ALA A 283 -4.84 -2.76 1.72
C ALA A 283 -4.59 -3.38 0.32
N TYR A 284 -3.95 -2.65 -0.59
CA TYR A 284 -3.63 -3.14 -1.94
C TYR A 284 -2.36 -3.97 -2.00
N THR A 285 -1.55 -4.01 -0.93
CA THR A 285 -0.33 -4.81 -0.93
C THR A 285 -0.61 -6.30 -1.03
N ILE A 286 -1.76 -6.79 -0.55
CA ILE A 286 -2.12 -8.22 -0.52
C ILE A 286 -1.84 -8.91 -1.87
N LEU A 287 -2.26 -8.30 -2.98
CA LEU A 287 -2.05 -8.88 -4.31
C LEU A 287 -0.56 -8.93 -4.69
N THR A 288 0.17 -7.84 -4.46
CA THR A 288 1.60 -7.79 -4.72
C THR A 288 2.35 -8.79 -3.84
N GLU A 289 1.99 -8.89 -2.56
CA GLU A 289 2.60 -9.82 -1.63
C GLU A 289 2.35 -11.27 -2.03
N THR A 290 1.16 -11.58 -2.56
CA THR A 290 0.85 -12.92 -3.05
C THR A 290 1.71 -13.29 -4.27
N VAL A 291 1.80 -12.40 -5.26
CA VAL A 291 2.52 -12.70 -6.52
C VAL A 291 4.02 -12.86 -6.29
N PHE A 292 4.61 -12.00 -5.45
CA PHE A 292 6.03 -12.05 -5.12
C PHE A 292 6.34 -12.90 -3.89
N GLN A 293 5.36 -13.63 -3.32
CA GLN A 293 5.52 -14.37 -2.06
C GLN A 293 6.23 -13.54 -0.98
N TRP A 294 5.88 -12.26 -0.91
CA TRP A 294 6.46 -11.32 0.02
C TRP A 294 5.89 -11.60 1.41
N PRO A 295 6.71 -11.80 2.46
CA PRO A 295 6.26 -12.27 3.77
C PRO A 295 5.62 -11.14 4.62
N GLY A 296 4.68 -10.41 4.04
CA GLY A 296 3.95 -9.31 4.66
C GLY A 296 2.65 -9.73 5.34
N VAL A 297 1.98 -8.74 5.96
CA VAL A 297 0.71 -8.95 6.68
C VAL A 297 -0.44 -9.30 5.74
N GLY A 298 -0.36 -8.94 4.47
CA GLY A 298 -1.38 -9.26 3.47
C GLY A 298 -1.34 -10.72 3.06
N LEU A 299 -0.15 -11.28 2.84
CA LEU A 299 0.03 -12.72 2.63
C LEU A 299 -0.38 -13.52 3.87
N MET A 300 0.07 -13.11 5.06
CA MET A 300 -0.33 -13.70 6.35
C MET A 300 -1.86 -13.68 6.53
N PHE A 301 -2.53 -12.59 6.14
CA PHE A 301 -3.98 -12.49 6.21
C PHE A 301 -4.69 -13.49 5.28
N LEU A 302 -4.19 -13.68 4.05
CA LEU A 302 -4.73 -14.71 3.16
C LEU A 302 -4.54 -16.11 3.72
N GLU A 303 -3.39 -16.41 4.32
CA GLU A 303 -3.15 -17.68 5.00
C GLU A 303 -4.08 -17.88 6.20
N ALA A 304 -4.35 -16.82 6.96
CA ALA A 304 -5.31 -16.86 8.05
C ALA A 304 -6.73 -17.18 7.54
N ILE A 305 -7.15 -16.59 6.43
CA ILE A 305 -8.45 -16.90 5.79
C ILE A 305 -8.51 -18.37 5.37
N THR A 306 -7.48 -18.87 4.66
CA THR A 306 -7.51 -20.25 4.17
C THR A 306 -7.50 -21.27 5.30
N ARG A 307 -6.87 -20.95 6.43
CA ARG A 307 -6.80 -21.79 7.63
C ARG A 307 -7.93 -21.52 8.63
N SER A 308 -8.89 -20.65 8.30
CA SER A 308 -9.96 -20.23 9.21
C SER A 308 -9.45 -19.71 10.57
N ASP A 309 -8.29 -19.04 10.61
CA ASP A 309 -7.71 -18.45 11.83
C ASP A 309 -8.42 -17.11 12.16
N ILE A 310 -9.63 -17.26 12.68
CA ILE A 310 -10.55 -16.15 12.97
C ILE A 310 -9.93 -15.07 13.87
N PRO A 311 -9.29 -15.39 15.02
CA PRO A 311 -8.68 -14.36 15.87
C PRO A 311 -7.67 -13.51 15.10
N LEU A 312 -6.83 -14.15 14.27
CA LEU A 312 -5.82 -13.44 13.48
C LEU A 312 -6.45 -12.57 12.38
N ILE A 313 -7.52 -13.04 11.73
CA ILE A 313 -8.28 -12.26 10.74
C ILE A 313 -8.88 -10.99 11.38
N VAL A 314 -9.55 -11.13 12.53
CA VAL A 314 -10.15 -10.00 13.24
C VAL A 314 -9.06 -9.03 13.70
N ALA A 315 -7.98 -9.54 14.29
CA ALA A 315 -6.85 -8.73 14.73
C ALA A 315 -6.21 -7.96 13.56
N TYR A 316 -6.01 -8.61 12.41
CA TYR A 316 -5.52 -7.96 11.19
C TYR A 316 -6.41 -6.81 10.74
N LEU A 317 -7.74 -7.03 10.65
CA LEU A 317 -8.68 -5.99 10.25
C LEU A 317 -8.65 -4.79 11.20
N MET A 318 -8.51 -5.05 12.50
CA MET A 318 -8.37 -4.01 13.51
C MET A 318 -7.05 -3.24 13.35
N VAL A 319 -5.92 -3.93 13.17
CA VAL A 319 -4.61 -3.27 13.01
C VAL A 319 -4.55 -2.45 11.71
N VAL A 320 -5.03 -2.99 10.58
CA VAL A 320 -5.09 -2.24 9.32
C VAL A 320 -6.02 -1.03 9.44
N GLY A 321 -7.19 -1.19 10.09
CA GLY A 321 -8.09 -0.09 10.41
C GLY A 321 -7.40 1.00 11.24
N LEU A 322 -6.63 0.61 12.25
CA LEU A 322 -5.86 1.54 13.08
C LEU A 322 -4.78 2.27 12.27
N ILE A 323 -4.04 1.56 11.41
CA ILE A 323 -3.04 2.14 10.51
C ILE A 323 -3.69 3.16 9.58
N PHE A 324 -4.86 2.86 9.03
CA PHE A 324 -5.60 3.79 8.16
C PHE A 324 -6.03 5.05 8.91
N VAL A 325 -6.58 4.91 10.12
CA VAL A 325 -6.96 6.03 10.99
C VAL A 325 -5.76 6.90 11.36
N ILE A 326 -4.63 6.28 11.74
CA ILE A 326 -3.39 6.98 12.07
C ILE A 326 -2.88 7.73 10.84
N THR A 327 -2.81 7.06 9.68
CA THR A 327 -2.33 7.66 8.43
C THR A 327 -3.18 8.87 8.05
N ASN A 328 -4.51 8.75 8.04
CA ASN A 328 -5.39 9.89 7.76
C ASN A 328 -5.17 11.04 8.75
N THR A 329 -5.06 10.73 10.03
CA THR A 329 -4.79 11.75 11.06
C THR A 329 -3.47 12.47 10.79
N LEU A 330 -2.40 11.73 10.43
CA LEU A 330 -1.11 12.32 10.06
C LEU A 330 -1.23 13.22 8.83
N VAL A 331 -1.99 12.81 7.82
CA VAL A 331 -2.22 13.59 6.59
C VAL A 331 -2.94 14.89 6.89
N ASP A 332 -3.98 14.84 7.73
CA ASP A 332 -4.70 16.05 8.15
C ASP A 332 -3.81 17.01 8.94
N LEU A 333 -2.91 16.47 9.78
CA LEU A 333 -1.92 17.27 10.52
C LEU A 333 -0.90 17.91 9.57
N ILE A 334 -0.35 17.14 8.63
CA ILE A 334 0.58 17.64 7.60
C ILE A 334 -0.10 18.74 6.80
N TYR A 335 -1.35 18.55 6.39
CA TYR A 335 -2.11 19.56 5.66
C TYR A 335 -2.22 20.87 6.45
N GLY A 336 -2.55 20.79 7.74
CA GLY A 336 -2.60 21.97 8.62
C GLY A 336 -1.26 22.68 8.79
N LEU A 337 -0.15 21.94 8.80
CA LEU A 337 1.20 22.50 8.87
C LEU A 337 1.61 23.19 7.56
N VAL A 338 1.26 22.58 6.42
CA VAL A 338 1.63 23.08 5.09
C VAL A 338 0.75 24.28 4.71
N ASN A 339 -0.52 24.30 5.10
CA ASN A 339 -1.44 25.41 4.88
C ASN A 339 -1.99 26.01 6.19
N PRO A 340 -1.24 26.92 6.85
CA PRO A 340 -1.63 27.53 8.12
C PRO A 340 -2.85 28.48 8.02
N THR A 341 -3.32 28.78 6.81
CA THR A 341 -4.54 29.60 6.61
C THR A 341 -5.83 28.81 6.76
N VAL A 342 -5.76 27.48 6.73
CA VAL A 342 -6.94 26.62 6.90
C VAL A 342 -7.15 26.35 8.40
N LYS A 343 -8.29 26.81 8.91
CA LYS A 343 -8.73 26.48 10.26
C LYS A 343 -9.15 25.01 10.30
N LEU A 344 -8.32 24.17 10.90
CA LEU A 344 -8.59 22.73 11.13
C LEU A 344 -9.87 22.44 11.94
N THR A 345 -10.46 23.47 12.54
CA THR A 345 -11.77 23.39 13.21
C THR A 345 -12.80 23.91 12.22
N GLY A 346 -13.76 23.08 11.82
CA GLY A 346 -14.85 23.39 10.89
C GLY A 346 -15.81 24.49 11.35
N LYS A 347 -15.30 25.64 11.75
CA LYS A 347 -16.08 26.87 11.80
C LYS A 347 -16.32 27.28 10.35
N LYS A 348 -17.55 27.02 9.88
CA LYS A 348 -18.10 27.69 8.69
C LYS A 348 -17.74 29.17 8.77
N ALA A 349 -17.12 29.69 7.71
CA ALA A 349 -16.96 31.12 7.51
C ALA A 349 -18.32 31.79 7.38
#